data_AF-V7ARR9-F1
#
_entry.id   AF-V7ARR9-F1
#
_cell.length_a   1.000
_cell.length_b   1.000
_cell.length_c   1.000
_cell.angle_alpha   90.00
_cell.angle_beta   90.00
_cell.angle_gamma   90.00
#
_symmetry.space_group_name_H-M   'P 1'
#
loop_
_entity.id
_entity.type
_entity.pdbx_description
1 polymer ?
#
loop_
_entity_poly.entity_id
_entity_poly.type
_entity_poly.pdbx_seq_one_letter_code
_entity_poly.pdbx_strand_id
1 'polypeptide(L)'
;MVSYNSRKQKPFVPYPFYSSVVDLASNNNVVVLCCALNDETRHMINREVMVALGKGVVIVNVARGAVIDEKQLLRCLMEGEIGGAVWMCLRMSLFSLNTFFPWIM
;
A
#
# COMPACT_ATOMS: atom_id res chain seq x y z
N MET A 1 -11.56 12.28 -4.20
CA MET A 1 -11.75 11.83 -5.60
C MET A 1 -11.31 10.37 -5.67
N VAL A 2 -12.00 9.50 -6.39
CA VAL A 2 -11.68 8.06 -6.46
C VAL A 2 -11.00 7.78 -7.79
N SER A 3 -9.86 7.09 -7.77
CA SER A 3 -9.11 6.66 -8.95
C SER A 3 -8.67 5.20 -8.80
N TYR A 4 -8.28 4.56 -9.91
CA TYR A 4 -7.93 3.13 -9.86
C TYR A 4 -6.76 2.78 -10.78
N ASN A 5 -6.04 1.74 -10.38
CA ASN A 5 -5.06 1.04 -11.21
C ASN A 5 -5.57 -0.37 -11.51
N SER A 6 -5.34 -0.84 -12.74
CA SER A 6 -5.62 -2.21 -13.14
C SER A 6 -4.78 -2.57 -14.37
N ARG A 7 -4.63 -3.88 -14.63
CA ARG A 7 -3.92 -4.37 -15.83
C ARG A 7 -4.54 -3.87 -17.14
N LYS A 8 -5.84 -3.63 -17.16
CA LYS A 8 -6.57 -3.08 -18.32
C LYS A 8 -7.58 -2.05 -17.85
N GLN A 9 -7.62 -0.91 -18.55
CA GLN A 9 -8.65 0.10 -18.34
C GLN A 9 -10.04 -0.52 -18.53
N LYS A 10 -10.92 -0.24 -17.56
CA LYS A 10 -12.30 -0.70 -17.57
C LYS A 10 -13.15 0.41 -18.23
N PRO A 11 -13.84 0.11 -19.35
CA PRO A 11 -14.54 1.14 -20.12
C PRO A 11 -15.80 1.70 -19.44
N PHE A 12 -16.33 1.00 -18.43
CA PHE A 12 -17.62 1.34 -17.80
C PHE A 12 -17.48 1.95 -16.39
N VAL A 13 -16.29 2.38 -15.97
CA VAL A 13 -16.09 3.04 -14.67
C VAL A 13 -15.76 4.52 -14.88
N PRO A 14 -16.43 5.42 -14.14
CA PRO A 14 -16.24 6.87 -14.27
C PRO A 14 -15.00 7.39 -13.52
N TYR A 15 -14.13 6.49 -13.03
CA TYR A 15 -12.95 6.85 -12.24
C TYR A 15 -11.73 7.05 -13.15
N PRO A 16 -10.82 7.99 -12.85
CA PRO A 16 -9.55 8.12 -13.56
C PRO A 16 -8.74 6.82 -13.47
N PHE A 17 -8.24 6.39 -14.63
CA PHE A 17 -7.38 5.22 -14.76
C PHE A 17 -5.91 5.64 -14.70
N TYR A 18 -5.14 4.99 -13.85
CA TYR A 18 -3.68 5.11 -13.80
C TYR A 18 -3.05 3.80 -14.27
N SER A 19 -2.14 3.87 -15.23
CA SER A 19 -1.37 2.71 -15.71
C SER A 19 -0.27 2.30 -14.71
N SER A 20 0.28 3.26 -13.95
CA SER A 20 1.28 3.02 -12.92
C SER A 20 0.70 3.13 -11.51
N VAL A 21 1.16 2.24 -10.62
CA VAL A 21 0.83 2.31 -9.19
C VAL A 21 1.50 3.52 -8.53
N VAL A 22 2.68 3.94 -9.01
CA VAL A 22 3.39 5.12 -8.52
C VAL A 22 2.61 6.39 -8.81
N ASP A 23 2.08 6.53 -10.03
CA ASP A 23 1.27 7.70 -10.39
C ASP A 23 -0.03 7.75 -9.60
N LEU A 24 -0.66 6.58 -9.36
CA LEU A 24 -1.81 6.48 -8.47
C LEU A 24 -1.42 6.91 -7.05
N ALA A 25 -0.28 6.43 -6.53
CA ALA A 25 0.20 6.74 -5.19
C ALA A 25 0.43 8.24 -4.99
N SER A 26 1.11 8.91 -5.92
CA SER A 26 1.44 10.34 -5.77
C SER A 26 0.24 11.27 -5.87
N ASN A 27 -0.88 10.82 -6.43
CA ASN A 27 -2.10 11.62 -6.59
C ASN A 27 -3.19 11.32 -5.55
N ASN A 28 -2.96 10.40 -4.61
CA ASN A 28 -3.98 9.97 -3.64
C ASN A 28 -3.43 9.89 -2.21
N ASN A 29 -4.23 10.33 -1.24
CA ASN A 29 -3.87 10.29 0.18
C ASN A 29 -4.20 8.96 0.89
N VAL A 30 -4.99 8.10 0.24
CA VAL A 30 -5.38 6.79 0.74
C VAL A 30 -5.34 5.80 -0.41
N VAL A 31 -4.63 4.68 -0.23
CA VAL A 31 -4.53 3.63 -1.24
C VAL A 31 -5.04 2.31 -0.66
N VAL A 32 -6.00 1.71 -1.35
CA VAL A 32 -6.63 0.44 -0.95
C VAL A 32 -6.21 -0.66 -1.92
N LEU A 33 -5.61 -1.72 -1.40
CA LEU A 33 -5.16 -2.87 -2.17
C LEU A 33 -6.21 -3.98 -2.13
N CYS A 34 -6.82 -4.23 -3.28
CA CYS A 34 -7.85 -5.26 -3.47
C CYS A 34 -7.49 -6.26 -4.58
N CYS A 35 -6.21 -6.39 -4.93
CA CYS A 35 -5.75 -7.25 -6.02
C CYS A 35 -5.50 -8.70 -5.57
N ALA A 36 -5.68 -9.67 -6.48
CA ALA A 36 -5.26 -11.04 -6.23
C ALA A 36 -3.73 -11.14 -6.23
N LEU A 37 -3.16 -11.98 -5.36
CA LEU A 37 -1.73 -12.25 -5.34
C LEU A 37 -1.35 -13.19 -6.50
N ASN A 38 -0.43 -12.72 -7.33
CA ASN A 38 0.24 -13.46 -8.40
C ASN A 38 1.70 -12.98 -8.47
N ASP A 39 2.50 -13.55 -9.37
CA ASP A 39 3.93 -13.18 -9.47
C ASP A 39 4.14 -11.71 -9.87
N GLU A 40 3.24 -11.12 -10.64
CA GLU A 40 3.31 -9.71 -11.07
C GLU A 40 2.95 -8.72 -9.95
N THR A 41 2.03 -9.10 -9.06
CA THR A 41 1.54 -8.25 -7.96
C THR A 41 2.31 -8.47 -6.66
N ARG A 42 3.22 -9.45 -6.65
CA ARG A 42 4.06 -9.73 -5.49
C ARG A 42 5.07 -8.60 -5.30
N HIS A 43 5.07 -8.00 -4.12
CA HIS A 43 5.85 -6.80 -3.79
C HIS A 43 5.59 -5.62 -4.75
N MET A 44 4.39 -5.57 -5.36
CA MET A 44 3.97 -4.45 -6.20
C MET A 44 4.02 -3.12 -5.44
N ILE A 45 3.73 -3.14 -4.14
CA ILE A 45 3.98 -2.00 -3.25
C ILE A 45 5.38 -2.15 -2.68
N ASN A 46 6.34 -1.63 -3.44
CA ASN A 46 7.76 -1.57 -3.09
C ASN A 46 8.08 -0.23 -2.38
N ARG A 47 9.36 -0.04 -2.03
CA ARG A 47 9.81 1.21 -1.39
C ARG A 47 9.53 2.44 -2.24
N GLU A 48 9.71 2.35 -3.56
CA GLU A 48 9.50 3.49 -4.48
C GLU A 48 8.04 3.95 -4.44
N VAL A 49 7.09 3.01 -4.46
CA VAL A 49 5.67 3.31 -4.30
C VAL A 49 5.39 3.91 -2.92
N MET A 50 5.98 3.37 -1.86
CA MET A 50 5.80 3.88 -0.50
C MET A 50 6.33 5.31 -0.32
N VAL A 51 7.49 5.62 -0.90
CA VAL A 51 8.06 6.97 -0.92
C VAL A 51 7.21 7.91 -1.78
N ALA A 52 6.69 7.42 -2.91
CA ALA A 52 5.84 8.19 -3.81
C ALA A 52 4.45 8.53 -3.21
N LEU A 53 3.94 7.71 -2.29
CA LEU A 53 2.76 8.05 -1.48
C LEU A 53 3.06 9.26 -0.58
N GLY A 54 4.23 9.27 0.03
CA GLY A 54 4.67 10.35 0.89
C GLY A 54 4.04 10.33 2.29
N LYS A 55 4.47 11.30 3.09
CA LYS A 55 4.14 11.39 4.52
C LYS A 55 2.66 11.65 4.74
N GLY A 56 2.05 10.93 5.68
CA GLY A 56 0.64 11.09 6.03
C GLY A 56 -0.34 10.25 5.19
N VAL A 57 0.15 9.48 4.22
CA VAL A 57 -0.70 8.59 3.43
C VAL A 57 -0.99 7.29 4.16
N VAL A 58 -2.22 6.80 4.00
CA VAL A 58 -2.70 5.55 4.59
C VAL A 58 -2.78 4.45 3.54
N ILE A 59 -2.12 3.32 3.81
CA ILE A 59 -2.21 2.11 2.99
C ILE A 59 -3.16 1.13 3.65
N VAL A 60 -4.18 0.67 2.94
CA VAL A 60 -5.12 -0.35 3.40
C VAL A 60 -4.95 -1.61 2.57
N ASN A 61 -4.44 -2.69 3.17
CA ASN A 61 -4.29 -3.97 2.49
C ASN A 61 -5.41 -4.94 2.89
N VAL A 62 -6.35 -5.17 1.97
CA VAL A 62 -7.46 -6.14 2.10
C VAL A 62 -7.19 -7.40 1.25
N ALA A 63 -6.08 -7.43 0.50
CA ALA A 63 -5.72 -8.50 -0.40
C ALA A 63 -4.94 -9.64 0.30
N ARG A 64 -3.62 -9.66 0.10
CA ARG A 64 -2.68 -10.64 0.68
C ARG A 64 -1.42 -9.90 1.13
N GLY A 65 -0.79 -10.37 2.20
CA GLY A 65 0.41 -9.72 2.76
C GLY A 65 1.53 -9.54 1.74
N ALA A 66 1.80 -10.56 0.92
CA ALA A 66 2.90 -10.55 -0.06
C ALA A 66 2.74 -9.58 -1.24
N VAL A 67 1.63 -8.82 -1.32
CA VAL A 67 1.49 -7.70 -2.27
C VAL A 67 2.36 -6.51 -1.85
N ILE A 68 2.59 -6.35 -0.55
CA ILE A 68 3.45 -5.32 0.02
C ILE A 68 4.78 -5.94 0.41
N ASP A 69 5.88 -5.24 0.16
CA ASP A 69 7.16 -5.57 0.79
C ASP A 69 7.10 -5.19 2.28
N GLU A 70 6.83 -6.19 3.12
CA GLU A 70 6.65 -6.01 4.56
C GLU A 70 7.89 -5.41 5.25
N LYS A 71 9.10 -5.72 4.76
CA LYS A 71 10.35 -5.21 5.33
C LYS A 71 10.53 -3.73 5.01
N GLN A 72 10.19 -3.33 3.78
CA GLN A 72 10.26 -1.93 3.38
C GLN A 72 9.16 -1.12 4.06
N LEU A 73 7.96 -1.68 4.22
CA LEU A 73 6.89 -1.01 4.96
C LEU A 73 7.30 -0.72 6.40
N LEU A 74 7.89 -1.70 7.09
CA LEU A 74 8.43 -1.52 8.44
C LEU A 74 9.42 -0.36 8.51
N ARG A 75 10.35 -0.29 7.54
CA ARG A 75 11.33 0.81 7.46
C ARG A 75 10.65 2.15 7.23
N CYS A 76 9.72 2.24 6.28
CA CYS A 76 9.00 3.46 5.97
C CYS A 76 8.15 3.94 7.16
N LEU A 77 7.56 3.03 7.94
CA LEU A 77 6.87 3.35 9.20
C LEU A 77 7.86 3.89 10.24
N MET A 78 8.99 3.19 10.45
CA MET A 78 10.01 3.63 11.41
C MET A 78 10.64 4.97 11.06
N GLU A 79 10.82 5.26 9.76
CA GLU A 79 11.37 6.52 9.25
C GLU A 79 10.31 7.65 9.16
N GLY A 80 9.03 7.33 9.43
CA GLY A 80 7.93 8.29 9.35
C GLY A 80 7.67 8.77 7.91
N GLU A 81 7.99 7.94 6.92
CA GLU A 81 7.75 8.20 5.50
C GLU A 81 6.29 7.96 5.12
N ILE A 82 5.57 7.13 5.87
CA ILE A 82 4.13 6.86 5.69
C ILE A 82 3.36 7.19 6.97
N GLY A 83 2.13 7.69 6.81
CA GLY A 83 1.31 8.14 7.94
C GLY A 83 0.72 7.00 8.75
N GLY A 84 0.44 5.87 8.10
CA GLY A 84 -0.05 4.67 8.75
C GLY A 84 -0.35 3.55 7.75
N ALA A 85 -0.44 2.33 8.25
CA ALA A 85 -0.82 1.17 7.47
C ALA A 85 -1.88 0.35 8.21
N VAL A 86 -2.97 0.02 7.51
CA VAL A 86 -4.03 -0.85 7.99
C VAL A 86 -3.96 -2.17 7.24
N TRP A 87 -3.71 -3.26 7.96
CA TRP A 87 -3.53 -4.58 7.38
C TRP A 87 -4.55 -5.56 7.93
N MET A 88 -5.27 -6.22 7.02
CA MET A 88 -6.23 -7.26 7.41
C MET A 88 -5.57 -8.63 7.63
N CYS A 89 -4.44 -8.91 6.96
CA CYS A 89 -3.73 -10.19 7.04
C CYS A 89 -2.28 -9.95 7.48
N LEU A 90 -2.10 -9.56 8.75
CA LEU A 90 -0.79 -9.26 9.31
C LEU A 90 -0.06 -10.56 9.65
N ARG A 91 1.13 -10.76 9.07
CA ARG A 91 2.02 -11.84 9.49
C ARG A 91 2.79 -11.40 10.73
N MET A 92 2.31 -11.82 11.91
CA MET A 92 2.90 -11.49 13.22
C MET A 92 4.39 -11.82 13.37
N SER A 93 4.97 -12.70 12.56
CA SER A 93 6.38 -13.11 12.70
C SER A 93 7.39 -11.98 12.42
N LEU A 94 6.99 -10.90 11.76
CA LEU A 94 7.88 -9.76 11.45
C LEU A 94 7.67 -8.55 12.37
N PHE A 95 6.60 -8.53 13.16
CA PHE A 95 6.24 -7.41 14.02
C PHE A 95 6.32 -7.85 15.49
N SER A 96 7.42 -7.48 16.16
CA SER A 96 7.49 -7.57 17.63
C SER A 96 6.49 -6.58 18.25
N LEU A 97 5.86 -6.96 19.37
CA LEU A 97 4.95 -6.10 20.14
C LEU A 97 5.55 -4.71 20.45
N ASN A 98 6.88 -4.62 20.58
CA ASN A 98 7.58 -3.36 20.84
C ASN A 98 7.60 -2.38 19.66
N THR A 99 7.44 -2.86 18.42
CA THR A 99 7.46 -2.00 17.22
C THR A 99 6.07 -1.46 16.89
N PHE A 100 5.01 -2.09 17.41
CA PHE A 100 3.62 -1.83 17.03
C PHE A 100 2.89 -0.86 17.97
N PHE A 101 3.26 -0.83 19.25
CA PHE A 101 2.57 -0.05 20.29
C PHE A 101 2.52 1.48 20.08
N PRO A 102 3.51 2.16 19.46
CA PRO A 102 3.43 3.61 19.23
C PRO A 102 2.40 4.05 18.18
N TRP A 103 1.86 3.11 17.38
CA TRP A 103 1.09 3.42 16.17
C TRP A 103 -0.39 3.02 16.26
N ILE A 104 -0.83 2.47 17.39
CA ILE A 104 -2.22 2.05 17.66
C ILE A 104 -2.97 3.00 18.62
N MET A 105 -2.29 3.95 19.27
CA MET A 105 -2.92 4.96 20.12
C MET A 105 -3.17 6.28 19.38
#